data_AF-A0A6L5F8I9-F1
#
_entry.id   AF-A0A6L5F8I9-F1
#
_cell.length_a   1.000
_cell.length_b   1.000
_cell.length_c   1.000
_cell.angle_alpha   90.00
_cell.angle_beta   90.00
_cell.angle_gamma   90.00
#
_symmetry.space_group_name_H-M   'P 1'
#
loop_
_entity.id
_entity.type
_entity.pdbx_description
1 polymer ?
#
loop_
_entity_poly.entity_id
_entity_poly.type
_entity_poly.pdbx_seq_one_letter_code
_entity_poly.pdbx_strand_id
1 'polypeptide(L)'
;MDHPLSLTGIVGRYADTSNLTLLATDEAGSQWVYKAESGERPLWDFPRGSLWRREIAFYLLDRALGFGVVPETVEANGPMGMGSAQQHVSMDNAFDPRTLLDPPDERFWPIAILDVIANNADRKLGHVLVDGGSLWAIDNGLTFHPEEKLRTVLWMLAGEEIPHHYHSALQDLLPQLEDDLGAQLLEMIGQPEMGALASRTKLLIETGVHPEPPQDRHALPWPLY
;
A
#
# COMPACT_ATOMS: atom_id res chain seq x y z
N MET A 1 11.75 19.88 -0.42
CA MET A 1 11.99 18.46 -0.18
C MET A 1 12.54 18.34 1.21
N ASP A 2 11.76 17.78 2.12
CA ASP A 2 12.26 17.43 3.44
C ASP A 2 13.38 16.40 3.29
N HIS A 3 14.39 16.50 4.15
CA HIS A 3 15.49 15.55 4.14
C HIS A 3 14.97 14.15 4.52
N PRO A 4 15.52 13.07 3.94
CA PRO A 4 15.17 11.71 4.35
C PRO A 4 15.29 11.53 5.86
N LEU A 5 14.37 10.75 6.44
CA LEU A 5 14.41 10.40 7.85
C LEU A 5 15.74 9.68 8.17
N SER A 6 16.49 10.19 9.14
CA SER A 6 17.72 9.57 9.63
C SER A 6 17.39 8.44 10.60
N LEU A 7 17.66 7.19 10.21
CA LEU A 7 17.57 6.03 11.09
C LEU A 7 18.92 5.77 11.76
N THR A 8 18.94 5.79 13.08
CA THR A 8 20.15 5.74 13.91
C THR A 8 20.58 4.32 14.28
N GLY A 9 19.65 3.36 14.29
CA GLY A 9 19.94 1.99 14.71
C GLY A 9 18.92 0.97 14.22
N ILE A 10 19.37 -0.28 14.15
CA ILE A 10 18.51 -1.45 13.88
C ILE A 10 18.24 -2.13 15.22
N VAL A 11 16.96 -2.23 15.57
CA VAL A 11 16.46 -2.90 16.78
C VAL A 11 16.30 -4.39 16.53
N GLY A 12 15.84 -4.77 15.34
CA GLY A 12 15.55 -6.16 15.02
C GLY A 12 15.23 -6.38 13.55
N ARG A 13 14.93 -7.63 13.22
CA ARG A 13 14.56 -8.08 11.88
C ARG A 13 13.29 -8.93 11.98
N TYR A 14 12.34 -8.68 11.09
CA TYR A 14 11.18 -9.54 10.95
C TYR A 14 11.58 -10.86 10.28
N ALA A 15 11.12 -11.97 10.85
CA ALA A 15 11.30 -13.30 10.28
C ALA A 15 10.32 -13.51 9.11
N ASP A 16 10.62 -14.48 8.24
CA ASP A 16 9.73 -14.94 7.16
C ASP A 16 9.28 -13.89 6.12
N THR A 17 10.00 -12.77 6.02
CA THR A 17 9.80 -11.77 4.97
C THR A 17 10.58 -12.14 3.70
N SER A 18 9.98 -11.91 2.52
CA SER A 18 10.61 -12.17 1.22
C SER A 18 11.75 -11.17 0.95
N ASN A 19 11.55 -9.90 1.28
CA ASN A 19 12.57 -8.85 1.29
C ASN A 19 13.15 -8.69 2.70
N LEU A 20 14.32 -8.07 2.83
CA LEU A 20 14.84 -7.71 4.15
C LEU A 20 13.93 -6.63 4.77
N THR A 21 13.32 -6.94 5.91
CA THR A 21 12.47 -6.01 6.67
C THR A 21 13.00 -5.87 8.08
N LEU A 22 13.33 -4.64 8.46
CA LEU A 22 14.02 -4.31 9.71
C LEU A 22 13.11 -3.47 10.60
N LEU A 23 13.25 -3.62 11.91
CA LEU A 23 12.76 -2.65 12.87
C LEU A 23 13.92 -1.72 13.21
N ALA A 24 13.76 -0.42 13.00
CA ALA A 24 14.78 0.60 13.20
C ALA A 24 14.25 1.74 14.08
N THR A 25 15.16 2.57 14.58
CA THR A 25 14.83 3.77 15.36
C THR A 25 15.42 5.03 14.73
N ASP A 26 14.74 6.15 14.89
CA ASP A 26 15.28 7.49 14.57
C ASP A 26 16.04 8.09 15.77
N GLU A 27 16.43 9.38 15.68
CA GLU A 27 17.08 10.11 16.78
C GLU A 27 16.16 10.36 17.98
N ALA A 28 14.85 10.44 17.76
CA ALA A 28 13.85 10.65 18.81
C ALA A 28 13.49 9.34 19.53
N GLY A 29 13.96 8.19 19.03
CA GLY A 29 13.63 6.86 19.56
C GLY A 29 12.31 6.30 19.03
N SER A 30 11.68 6.95 18.04
CA SER A 30 10.48 6.41 17.38
C SER A 30 10.86 5.18 16.57
N GLN A 31 9.96 4.21 16.50
CA GLN A 31 10.19 2.95 15.80
C GLN A 31 9.60 2.96 14.39
N TRP A 32 10.37 2.40 13.47
CA TRP A 32 10.05 2.37 12.04
C TRP A 32 10.32 0.98 11.46
N VAL A 33 9.40 0.50 10.64
CA VAL A 33 9.62 -0.64 9.74
C VAL A 33 10.41 -0.13 8.54
N TYR A 34 11.67 -0.54 8.45
CA TYR A 34 12.64 -0.07 7.47
C TYR A 34 12.89 -1.14 6.40
N LYS A 35 12.65 -0.75 5.13
CA LYS A 35 12.92 -1.56 3.92
C LYS A 35 13.94 -0.84 3.06
N ALA A 36 15.22 -1.21 3.22
CA ALA A 36 16.32 -0.66 2.44
C ALA A 36 16.30 -1.18 1.00
N GLU A 37 16.73 -0.35 0.03
CA GLU A 37 16.90 -0.73 -1.37
C GLU A 37 17.84 -1.94 -1.50
N SER A 38 18.95 -1.96 -0.76
CA SER A 38 19.91 -3.07 -0.75
C SER A 38 19.34 -4.38 -0.21
N GLY A 39 18.20 -4.31 0.50
CA GLY A 39 17.48 -5.43 1.09
C GLY A 39 16.46 -6.08 0.16
N GLU A 40 16.24 -5.49 -1.02
CA GLU A 40 15.28 -6.00 -1.99
C GLU A 40 15.79 -7.27 -2.68
N ARG A 41 14.90 -8.24 -2.81
CA ARG A 41 15.06 -9.37 -3.73
C ARG A 41 14.47 -8.98 -5.08
N PRO A 42 15.24 -9.05 -6.17
CA PRO A 42 14.74 -8.77 -7.50
C PRO A 42 13.53 -9.63 -7.85
N LEU A 43 12.47 -8.99 -8.32
CA LEU A 43 11.34 -9.64 -8.99
C LEU A 43 11.50 -9.50 -10.49
N TRP A 44 11.00 -10.47 -11.24
CA TRP A 44 11.15 -10.49 -12.70
C TRP A 44 10.25 -9.47 -13.39
N ASP A 45 9.13 -9.11 -12.76
CA ASP A 45 8.07 -8.22 -13.26
C ASP A 45 8.05 -6.84 -12.58
N PHE A 46 9.05 -6.51 -11.76
CA PHE A 46 9.21 -5.16 -11.20
C PHE A 46 10.62 -4.61 -11.48
N PRO A 47 10.77 -3.29 -11.69
CA PRO A 47 12.08 -2.67 -11.75
C PRO A 47 12.89 -2.95 -10.48
N ARG A 48 14.18 -3.25 -10.63
CA ARG A 48 15.08 -3.51 -9.48
C ARG A 48 15.24 -2.23 -8.64
N GLY A 49 15.22 -2.36 -7.31
CA GLY A 49 15.44 -1.23 -6.40
C GLY A 49 14.25 -0.26 -6.32
N SER A 50 13.04 -0.71 -6.64
CA SER A 50 11.84 0.14 -6.75
C SER A 50 10.78 -0.12 -5.69
N LEU A 51 10.83 -1.26 -4.97
CA LEU A 51 9.75 -1.66 -4.07
C LEU A 51 9.63 -0.72 -2.87
N TRP A 52 10.74 -0.24 -2.33
CA TRP A 52 10.72 0.73 -1.24
C TRP A 52 10.07 2.06 -1.64
N ARG A 53 10.27 2.52 -2.89
CA ARG A 53 9.61 3.73 -3.41
C ARG A 53 8.11 3.54 -3.55
N ARG A 54 7.66 2.31 -3.87
CA ARG A 54 6.23 1.96 -3.99
C ARG A 54 5.51 2.00 -2.65
N GLU A 55 6.17 1.64 -1.56
CA GLU A 55 5.63 1.82 -0.21
C GLU A 55 5.30 3.29 0.07
N ILE A 56 6.22 4.19 -0.30
CA ILE A 56 6.03 5.64 -0.14
C ILE A 56 4.93 6.15 -1.09
N ALA A 57 4.96 5.74 -2.36
CA ALA A 57 3.95 6.12 -3.35
C ALA A 57 2.53 5.70 -2.91
N PHE A 58 2.39 4.51 -2.32
CA PHE A 58 1.11 4.02 -1.81
C PHE A 58 0.62 4.84 -0.61
N TYR A 59 1.52 5.24 0.29
CA TYR A 59 1.18 6.17 1.38
C TYR A 59 0.78 7.56 0.86
N LEU A 60 1.49 8.12 -0.12
CA LEU A 60 1.12 9.41 -0.72
C LEU A 60 -0.26 9.36 -1.39
N LEU A 61 -0.60 8.22 -2.00
CA LEU A 61 -1.93 7.98 -2.57
C LEU A 61 -3.02 7.93 -1.48
N ASP A 62 -2.81 7.18 -0.40
CA ASP A 62 -3.71 7.14 0.77
C ASP A 62 -3.93 8.53 1.38
N ARG A 63 -2.85 9.31 1.50
CA ARG A 63 -2.88 10.69 1.98
C ARG A 63 -3.68 11.62 1.08
N ALA A 64 -3.51 11.51 -0.23
CA ALA A 64 -4.23 12.33 -1.21
C ALA A 64 -5.74 12.04 -1.22
N LEU A 65 -6.10 10.79 -0.96
CA LEU A 65 -7.51 10.35 -0.83
C LEU A 65 -8.11 10.67 0.54
N GLY A 66 -7.29 11.04 1.53
CA GLY A 66 -7.75 11.32 2.89
C GLY A 66 -8.23 10.08 3.64
N PHE A 67 -7.77 8.90 3.25
CA PHE A 67 -8.22 7.62 3.81
C PHE A 67 -7.58 7.31 5.16
N GLY A 68 -6.27 7.56 5.29
CA GLY A 68 -5.56 7.43 6.55
C GLY A 68 -5.45 5.98 7.04
N VAL A 69 -5.41 5.01 6.12
CA VAL A 69 -5.28 3.59 6.45
C VAL A 69 -3.87 3.06 6.22
N VAL A 70 -2.94 3.87 5.71
CA VAL A 70 -1.53 3.49 5.56
C VAL A 70 -0.72 4.21 6.64
N PRO A 71 0.05 3.51 7.50
CA PRO A 71 0.90 4.19 8.47
C PRO A 71 1.89 5.11 7.76
N GLU A 72 2.28 6.20 8.43
CA GLU A 72 3.21 7.19 7.85
C GLU A 72 4.41 6.49 7.22
N THR A 73 4.63 6.69 5.93
CA THR A 73 5.70 6.03 5.19
C THR A 73 6.53 7.06 4.42
N VAL A 74 7.79 7.21 4.81
CA VAL A 74 8.68 8.27 4.31
C VAL A 74 9.96 7.68 3.74
N GLU A 75 10.67 8.48 2.94
CA GLU A 75 12.03 8.18 2.54
C GLU A 75 12.96 8.25 3.77
N ALA A 76 13.86 7.27 3.89
CA ALA A 76 14.74 7.16 5.04
C ALA A 76 16.16 6.72 4.64
N ASN A 77 17.15 7.31 5.29
CA ASN A 77 18.54 6.91 5.21
C ASN A 77 18.95 6.23 6.53
N GLY A 78 19.30 4.95 6.46
CA GLY A 78 19.65 4.15 7.63
C GLY A 78 20.95 3.37 7.47
N PRO A 79 21.28 2.47 8.43
CA PRO A 79 22.51 1.68 8.40
C PRO A 79 22.71 0.80 7.15
N MET A 80 21.64 0.58 6.37
CA MET A 80 21.65 -0.19 5.13
C MET A 80 21.50 0.70 3.88
N GLY A 81 21.60 2.03 4.02
CA GLY A 81 21.47 3.00 2.94
C GLY A 81 20.04 3.54 2.77
N MET A 82 19.69 3.92 1.54
CA MET A 82 18.36 4.45 1.24
C MET A 82 17.27 3.38 1.25
N GLY A 83 16.06 3.78 1.63
CA GLY A 83 14.88 2.94 1.63
C GLY A 83 13.64 3.68 2.10
N SER A 84 12.59 2.93 2.39
CA SER A 84 11.39 3.45 3.05
C SER A 84 11.39 3.12 4.54
N ALA A 85 10.85 4.04 5.34
CA ALA A 85 10.54 3.86 6.74
C ALA A 85 9.04 4.08 6.96
N GLN A 86 8.35 3.02 7.37
CA GLN A 86 6.94 3.07 7.75
C GLN A 86 6.82 3.09 9.28
N GLN A 87 6.03 4.01 9.84
CA GLN A 87 5.84 4.11 11.29
C GLN A 87 5.37 2.75 11.84
N HIS A 88 6.02 2.27 12.89
CA HIS A 88 5.65 1.00 13.50
C HIS A 88 4.30 1.10 14.21
N VAL A 89 3.34 0.28 13.78
CA VAL A 89 2.04 0.12 14.42
C VAL A 89 2.03 -1.15 15.25
N SER A 90 1.55 -1.06 16.49
CA SER A 90 1.40 -2.23 17.35
C SER A 90 0.20 -3.05 16.90
N MET A 91 0.37 -4.37 16.80
CA MET A 91 -0.71 -5.27 16.43
C MET A 91 -1.47 -5.72 17.67
N ASP A 92 -2.81 -5.60 17.66
CA ASP A 92 -3.64 -6.25 18.67
C ASP A 92 -3.73 -7.76 18.38
N ASN A 93 -2.82 -8.52 18.99
CA ASN A 93 -2.76 -9.98 18.85
C ASN A 93 -4.00 -10.72 19.37
N ALA A 94 -4.89 -10.06 20.12
CA ALA A 94 -6.14 -10.66 20.57
C ALA A 94 -7.25 -10.54 19.51
N PHE A 95 -7.08 -9.66 18.53
CA PHE A 95 -8.06 -9.41 17.49
C PHE A 95 -7.79 -10.27 16.25
N ASP A 96 -8.81 -10.98 15.79
CA ASP A 96 -8.75 -11.78 14.57
C ASP A 96 -9.43 -11.03 13.41
N PRO A 97 -8.68 -10.51 12.41
CA PRO A 97 -9.26 -9.76 11.30
C PRO A 97 -10.18 -10.60 10.41
N ARG A 98 -10.15 -11.94 10.51
CA ARG A 98 -11.10 -12.82 9.80
C ARG A 98 -12.55 -12.58 10.24
N THR A 99 -12.75 -12.10 11.47
CA THR A 99 -14.07 -11.79 12.01
C THR A 99 -14.74 -10.60 11.31
N LEU A 100 -13.98 -9.81 10.55
CA LEU A 100 -14.46 -8.66 9.81
C LEU A 100 -14.83 -8.97 8.36
N LEU A 101 -14.67 -10.22 7.92
CA LEU A 101 -14.87 -10.58 6.51
C LEU A 101 -16.32 -10.97 6.17
N ASP A 102 -17.11 -11.38 7.16
CA ASP A 102 -18.51 -11.82 6.96
C ASP A 102 -19.40 -11.48 8.18
N PRO A 103 -20.29 -10.47 8.07
CA PRO A 103 -20.39 -9.55 6.94
C PRO A 103 -19.13 -8.68 6.82
N PRO A 104 -18.78 -8.19 5.62
CA PRO A 104 -17.62 -7.33 5.44
C PRO A 104 -17.78 -6.02 6.20
N ASP A 105 -16.78 -5.70 7.01
CA ASP A 105 -16.73 -4.44 7.74
C ASP A 105 -16.45 -3.26 6.81
N GLU A 106 -17.17 -2.15 7.01
CA GLU A 106 -17.03 -0.94 6.18
C GLU A 106 -15.60 -0.35 6.20
N ARG A 107 -14.82 -0.62 7.25
CA ARG A 107 -13.44 -0.17 7.39
C ARG A 107 -12.50 -0.77 6.33
N PHE A 108 -12.90 -1.80 5.60
CA PHE A 108 -12.10 -2.34 4.48
C PHE A 108 -12.17 -1.49 3.20
N TRP A 109 -13.20 -0.66 3.03
CA TRP A 109 -13.39 0.11 1.80
C TRP A 109 -12.18 0.96 1.38
N PRO A 110 -11.54 1.74 2.29
CA PRO A 110 -10.36 2.51 1.91
C PRO A 110 -9.23 1.63 1.37
N ILE A 111 -8.97 0.48 2.00
CA ILE A 111 -7.92 -0.46 1.59
C ILE A 111 -8.27 -1.10 0.25
N ALA A 112 -9.53 -1.53 0.07
CA ALA A 112 -9.99 -2.13 -1.16
C ALA A 112 -9.91 -1.18 -2.36
N ILE A 113 -10.30 0.08 -2.17
CA ILE A 113 -10.20 1.12 -3.21
C ILE A 113 -8.75 1.37 -3.58
N LEU A 114 -7.86 1.52 -2.58
CA LEU A 114 -6.42 1.67 -2.81
C LEU A 114 -5.85 0.48 -3.58
N ASP A 115 -6.19 -0.74 -3.17
CA ASP A 115 -5.72 -1.96 -3.84
C ASP A 115 -6.17 -2.01 -5.31
N VAL A 116 -7.40 -1.58 -5.62
CA VAL A 116 -7.93 -1.55 -6.99
C VAL A 116 -7.18 -0.54 -7.85
N ILE A 117 -7.10 0.73 -7.42
CA ILE A 117 -6.51 1.78 -8.25
C ILE A 117 -4.98 1.64 -8.34
N ALA A 118 -4.34 1.21 -7.25
CA ALA A 118 -2.91 0.94 -7.21
C ALA A 118 -2.57 -0.47 -7.72
N ASN A 119 -3.55 -1.32 -8.05
CA ASN A 119 -3.34 -2.66 -8.59
C ASN A 119 -2.43 -3.53 -7.68
N ASN A 120 -2.77 -3.60 -6.40
CA ASN A 120 -1.99 -4.34 -5.41
C ASN A 120 -1.96 -5.83 -5.75
N ALA A 121 -0.77 -6.34 -6.01
CA ALA A 121 -0.56 -7.69 -6.47
C ALA A 121 -0.39 -8.71 -5.33
N ASP A 122 -0.52 -8.33 -4.06
CA ASP A 122 -0.28 -9.25 -2.93
C ASP A 122 -0.97 -8.86 -1.62
N ARG A 123 -2.20 -8.32 -1.63
CA ARG A 123 -2.91 -7.99 -0.37
C ARG A 123 -3.39 -9.26 0.34
N LYS A 124 -2.66 -9.67 1.37
CA LYS A 124 -3.02 -10.74 2.31
C LYS A 124 -3.76 -10.19 3.52
N LEU A 125 -4.44 -11.06 4.26
CA LEU A 125 -5.09 -10.66 5.50
C LEU A 125 -4.06 -10.24 6.57
N GLY A 126 -2.90 -10.90 6.64
CA GLY A 126 -1.80 -10.47 7.53
C GLY A 126 -1.17 -9.14 7.16
N HIS A 127 -1.53 -8.54 6.02
CA HIS A 127 -1.13 -7.18 5.66
C HIS A 127 -2.12 -6.13 6.17
N VAL A 128 -3.15 -6.53 6.92
CA VAL A 128 -4.11 -5.65 7.58
C VAL A 128 -3.93 -5.78 9.09
N LEU A 129 -3.31 -4.76 9.70
CA LEU A 129 -3.15 -4.71 11.15
C LEU A 129 -4.37 -4.07 11.79
N VAL A 130 -4.65 -4.46 13.03
CA VAL A 130 -5.70 -3.85 13.85
C VAL A 130 -5.08 -3.23 15.08
N ASP A 131 -5.41 -1.96 15.32
CA ASP A 131 -4.97 -1.20 16.49
C ASP A 131 -6.08 -0.25 16.93
N GLY A 132 -6.57 -0.41 18.16
CA GLY A 132 -7.58 0.49 18.74
C GLY A 132 -8.88 0.61 17.93
N GLY A 133 -9.21 -0.38 17.11
CA GLY A 133 -10.36 -0.36 16.20
C GLY A 133 -10.10 0.23 14.81
N SER A 134 -8.89 0.72 14.54
CA SER A 134 -8.45 1.13 13.20
C SER A 134 -7.88 -0.06 12.43
N LEU A 135 -8.04 -0.05 11.10
CA LEU A 135 -7.37 -0.98 10.19
C LEU A 135 -6.21 -0.27 9.49
N TRP A 136 -5.05 -0.92 9.46
CA TRP A 136 -3.84 -0.39 8.82
C TRP A 136 -3.35 -1.34 7.72
N ALA A 137 -3.18 -0.81 6.51
CA ALA A 137 -2.64 -1.51 5.35
C ALA A 137 -1.11 -1.37 5.29
N ILE A 138 -0.41 -2.47 5.52
CA ILE A 138 1.05 -2.57 5.42
C ILE A 138 1.46 -3.38 4.17
N ASP A 139 2.76 -3.42 3.89
CA ASP A 139 3.36 -4.21 2.80
C ASP A 139 2.74 -3.95 1.42
N ASN A 140 2.90 -2.71 0.94
CA ASN A 140 2.27 -2.19 -0.27
C ASN A 140 3.25 -2.05 -1.45
N GLY A 141 4.47 -2.62 -1.33
CA GLY A 141 5.52 -2.49 -2.35
C GLY A 141 5.21 -3.18 -3.69
N LEU A 142 4.27 -4.15 -3.73
CA LEU A 142 3.89 -4.87 -4.96
C LEU A 142 2.68 -4.22 -5.65
N THR A 143 2.82 -2.95 -5.99
CA THR A 143 1.75 -2.10 -6.53
C THR A 143 2.19 -1.36 -7.79
N PHE A 144 1.23 -0.68 -8.43
CA PHE A 144 1.34 0.21 -9.57
C PHE A 144 1.71 -0.42 -10.92
N HIS A 145 1.95 -1.73 -10.96
CA HIS A 145 2.25 -2.45 -12.21
C HIS A 145 1.23 -2.07 -13.31
N PRO A 146 1.66 -1.78 -14.56
CA PRO A 146 0.75 -1.26 -15.58
C PRO A 146 -0.28 -2.31 -16.03
N GLU A 147 0.16 -3.56 -16.19
CA GLU A 147 -0.74 -4.70 -16.46
C GLU A 147 -1.53 -5.07 -15.20
N GLU A 148 -2.75 -5.57 -15.41
CA GLU A 148 -3.63 -6.00 -14.33
C GLU A 148 -3.02 -7.16 -13.53
N LYS A 149 -2.79 -6.92 -12.25
CA LYS A 149 -2.15 -7.87 -11.32
C LYS A 149 -2.86 -7.94 -9.97
N LEU A 150 -3.97 -7.23 -9.79
CA LEU A 150 -4.73 -7.18 -8.54
C LEU A 150 -4.92 -8.60 -7.99
N ARG A 151 -4.36 -8.84 -6.81
CA ARG A 151 -4.54 -10.03 -6.01
C ARG A 151 -4.77 -9.60 -4.57
N THR A 152 -6.00 -9.75 -4.10
CA THR A 152 -6.42 -9.28 -2.78
C THR A 152 -7.30 -10.32 -2.10
N VAL A 153 -7.24 -10.39 -0.77
CA VAL A 153 -8.25 -11.12 0.00
C VAL A 153 -9.58 -10.37 0.08
N LEU A 154 -9.62 -9.10 -0.32
CA LEU A 154 -10.77 -8.21 -0.17
C LEU A 154 -11.90 -8.41 -1.20
N TRP A 155 -11.91 -9.55 -1.90
CA TRP A 155 -12.97 -9.90 -2.86
C TRP A 155 -14.35 -10.13 -2.25
N MET A 156 -14.49 -10.13 -0.92
CA MET A 156 -15.82 -10.12 -0.30
C MET A 156 -16.62 -8.85 -0.59
N LEU A 157 -15.96 -7.79 -1.08
CA LEU A 157 -16.59 -6.57 -1.56
C LEU A 157 -16.89 -6.61 -3.08
N ALA A 158 -16.56 -7.68 -3.78
CA ALA A 158 -16.76 -7.76 -5.23
C ALA A 158 -18.21 -7.50 -5.64
N GLY A 159 -18.41 -6.61 -6.62
CA GLY A 159 -19.73 -6.23 -7.11
C GLY A 159 -20.50 -5.26 -6.20
N GLU A 160 -20.01 -4.98 -4.99
CA GLU A 160 -20.64 -4.04 -4.07
C GLU A 160 -20.45 -2.59 -4.55
N GLU A 161 -21.46 -1.76 -4.30
CA GLU A 161 -21.41 -0.32 -4.59
C GLU A 161 -20.40 0.36 -3.66
N ILE A 162 -19.53 1.18 -4.25
CA ILE A 162 -18.58 1.99 -3.48
C ILE A 162 -19.37 3.03 -2.68
N PRO A 163 -19.13 3.15 -1.36
CA PRO A 163 -19.81 4.16 -0.56
C PRO A 163 -19.59 5.57 -1.13
N HIS A 164 -20.69 6.32 -1.23
CA HIS A 164 -20.75 7.63 -1.89
C HIS A 164 -19.66 8.61 -1.44
N HIS A 165 -19.24 8.59 -0.17
CA HIS A 165 -18.20 9.49 0.34
C HIS A 165 -16.81 9.20 -0.25
N TYR A 166 -16.53 7.98 -0.71
CA TYR A 166 -15.27 7.66 -1.39
C TYR A 166 -15.24 8.08 -2.85
N HIS A 167 -16.40 8.23 -3.51
CA HIS A 167 -16.46 8.70 -4.90
C HIS A 167 -15.91 10.12 -5.04
N SER A 168 -16.23 11.02 -4.11
CA SER A 168 -15.71 12.38 -4.14
C SER A 168 -14.20 12.41 -4.00
N ALA A 169 -13.63 11.60 -3.11
CA ALA A 169 -12.17 11.48 -2.96
C ALA A 169 -11.49 10.98 -4.25
N LEU A 170 -12.08 10.01 -4.95
CA LEU A 170 -11.56 9.52 -6.23
C LEU A 170 -11.62 10.59 -7.34
N GLN A 171 -12.71 11.36 -7.39
CA GLN A 171 -12.86 12.47 -8.35
C GLN A 171 -11.82 13.56 -8.09
N ASP A 172 -11.60 13.91 -6.83
CA ASP A 172 -10.62 14.92 -6.42
C ASP A 172 -9.17 14.45 -6.60
N LEU A 173 -8.92 13.14 -6.66
CA LEU A 173 -7.58 12.59 -6.92
C LEU A 173 -7.10 12.86 -8.35
N LEU A 174 -7.98 12.82 -9.35
CA LEU A 174 -7.58 12.97 -10.76
C LEU A 174 -6.83 14.27 -11.07
N PRO A 175 -7.29 15.47 -10.67
CA PRO A 175 -6.51 16.69 -10.87
C PRO A 175 -5.20 16.68 -10.06
N GLN A 176 -5.18 16.10 -8.85
CA GLN A 176 -3.95 16.01 -8.05
C GLN A 176 -2.86 15.17 -8.73
N LEU A 177 -3.24 14.14 -9.50
CA LEU A 177 -2.31 13.35 -10.30
C LEU A 177 -1.68 14.14 -11.47
N GLU A 178 -2.19 15.33 -11.78
CA GLU A 178 -1.62 16.25 -12.77
C GLU A 178 -0.76 17.37 -12.13
N ASP A 179 -0.77 17.48 -10.80
CA ASP A 179 -0.08 18.50 -10.01
C ASP A 179 1.18 17.93 -9.30
N ASP A 180 1.58 18.52 -8.16
CA ASP A 180 2.77 18.15 -7.37
C ASP A 180 2.75 16.69 -6.89
N LEU A 181 1.58 16.12 -6.60
CA LEU A 181 1.45 14.70 -6.27
C LEU A 181 1.80 13.84 -7.48
N GLY A 182 1.27 14.19 -8.66
CA GLY A 182 1.59 13.54 -9.93
C GLY A 182 3.09 13.51 -10.21
N ALA A 183 3.76 14.64 -10.03
CA ALA A 183 5.21 14.75 -10.21
C ALA A 183 5.99 13.81 -9.25
N GLN A 184 5.65 13.81 -7.96
CA GLN A 184 6.28 12.94 -6.96
C GLN A 184 6.09 11.47 -7.28
N LEU A 185 4.85 11.05 -7.56
CA LEU A 185 4.56 9.67 -7.89
C LEU A 185 5.25 9.25 -9.20
N LEU A 186 5.31 10.12 -10.21
CA LEU A 186 5.99 9.84 -11.48
C LEU A 186 7.48 9.51 -11.29
N GLU A 187 8.16 10.19 -10.37
CA GLU A 187 9.56 9.88 -10.01
C GLU A 187 9.71 8.49 -9.36
N MET A 188 8.68 8.04 -8.63
CA MET A 188 8.70 6.77 -7.89
C MET A 188 8.30 5.57 -8.74
N ILE A 189 7.30 5.73 -9.63
CA ILE A 189 6.66 4.62 -10.37
C ILE A 189 6.82 4.74 -11.89
N GLY A 190 7.12 5.92 -12.41
CA GLY A 190 7.32 6.14 -13.84
C GLY A 190 6.03 6.20 -14.67
N GLN A 191 6.19 6.53 -15.95
CA GLN A 191 5.10 7.00 -16.79
C GLN A 191 4.03 5.94 -17.14
N PRO A 192 4.39 4.68 -17.47
CA PRO A 192 3.39 3.64 -17.76
C PRO A 192 2.50 3.34 -16.56
N GLU A 193 3.10 3.32 -15.37
CA GLU A 193 2.42 3.02 -14.10
C GLU A 193 1.49 4.17 -13.71
N MET A 194 1.93 5.42 -13.90
CA MET A 194 1.10 6.61 -13.71
C MET A 194 -0.14 6.62 -14.62
N GLY A 195 0.04 6.33 -15.91
CA GLY A 195 -1.07 6.26 -16.86
C GLY A 195 -2.09 5.17 -16.50
N ALA A 196 -1.61 4.03 -16.01
CA ALA A 196 -2.46 2.93 -15.58
C ALA A 196 -3.22 3.24 -14.27
N LEU A 197 -2.58 3.89 -13.29
CA LEU A 197 -3.23 4.40 -12.08
C LEU A 197 -4.38 5.34 -12.44
N ALA A 198 -4.13 6.37 -13.25
CA ALA A 198 -5.16 7.33 -13.66
C ALA A 198 -6.31 6.65 -14.43
N SER A 199 -6.01 5.66 -15.27
CA SER A 199 -7.02 4.91 -16.02
C SER A 199 -7.91 4.06 -15.11
N ARG A 200 -7.32 3.36 -14.12
CA ARG A 200 -8.08 2.58 -13.13
C ARG A 200 -8.93 3.47 -12.24
N THR A 201 -8.41 4.62 -11.80
CA THR A 201 -9.17 5.59 -11.02
C THR A 201 -10.40 6.08 -11.80
N LYS A 202 -10.23 6.43 -13.10
CA LYS A 202 -11.35 6.83 -13.97
C LYS A 202 -12.39 5.72 -14.12
N LEU A 203 -11.94 4.49 -14.38
CA LEU A 203 -12.83 3.34 -14.50
C LEU A 203 -13.61 3.10 -13.22
N LEU A 204 -12.97 3.16 -12.05
CA LEU A 204 -13.62 2.96 -10.76
C LEU A 204 -14.67 4.04 -10.44
N ILE A 205 -14.40 5.29 -10.85
CA ILE A 205 -15.38 6.38 -10.75
C ILE A 205 -16.58 6.14 -11.67
N GLU A 206 -16.33 5.70 -12.91
CA GLU A 206 -17.37 5.45 -13.91
C GLU A 206 -18.27 4.29 -13.52
N THR A 207 -17.70 3.19 -13.02
CA THR A 207 -18.44 1.99 -12.65
C THR A 207 -19.12 2.15 -11.30
N GLY A 208 -18.46 2.81 -10.34
CA GLY A 208 -18.96 3.01 -8.98
C GLY A 208 -19.11 1.74 -8.14
N VAL A 209 -18.52 0.63 -8.61
CA VAL A 209 -18.61 -0.68 -7.97
C VAL A 209 -17.21 -1.26 -7.84
N HIS A 210 -16.98 -2.00 -6.74
CA HIS A 210 -15.77 -2.79 -6.62
C HIS A 210 -15.74 -3.85 -7.73
N PRO A 211 -14.59 -4.06 -8.41
CA PRO A 211 -14.52 -5.01 -9.50
C PRO A 211 -14.77 -6.45 -9.05
N GLU A 212 -15.17 -7.28 -10.00
CA GLU A 212 -15.24 -8.74 -9.86
C GLU A 212 -13.84 -9.37 -10.00
N PRO A 213 -13.57 -10.52 -9.34
CA PRO A 213 -12.30 -11.20 -9.52
C PRO A 213 -12.14 -11.69 -10.97
N PRO A 214 -10.92 -11.59 -11.53
CA PRO A 214 -10.64 -12.06 -12.88
C PRO A 214 -10.85 -13.58 -12.99
N GLN A 215 -11.32 -14.02 -14.16
CA GLN A 215 -11.60 -15.44 -14.45
C GLN A 215 -10.44 -16.18 -15.11
N ASP A 216 -9.48 -15.45 -15.65
CA ASP A 216 -8.37 -15.95 -16.48
C ASP A 216 -7.02 -16.00 -15.73
N ARG A 217 -6.95 -15.49 -14.50
CA ARG A 217 -5.76 -15.50 -13.64
C ARG A 217 -6.12 -15.69 -12.17
N HIS A 218 -5.14 -16.05 -11.35
CA HIS A 218 -5.34 -16.15 -9.90
C HIS A 218 -5.62 -14.77 -9.29
N ALA A 219 -6.79 -14.63 -8.65
CA ALA A 219 -7.24 -13.40 -8.00
C ALA A 219 -6.82 -13.30 -6.52
N LEU A 220 -6.43 -14.41 -5.88
CA LEU A 220 -6.01 -14.42 -4.48
C LEU A 220 -4.48 -14.37 -4.36
N PRO A 221 -3.94 -13.70 -3.33
CA PRO A 221 -2.51 -13.75 -3.03
C PRO A 221 -2.12 -15.13 -2.47
N TRP A 222 -0.83 -15.36 -2.30
CA TRP A 222 -0.34 -16.56 -1.62
C TRP A 222 0.80 -16.24 -0.65
N PRO A 223 0.73 -16.68 0.62
CA PRO A 223 -0.45 -17.27 1.30
C PRO A 223 -1.61 -16.25 1.43
N LEU A 224 -2.74 -16.67 1.99
CA LEU A 224 -3.88 -15.77 2.24
C LEU A 224 -3.71 -14.93 3.52
N TYR A 225 -2.92 -15.43 4.47
CA TYR A 225 -2.68 -14.87 5.79
C TYR A 225 -1.22 -14.48 5.96
#